data_AF-A0A9W9YG75-F1
#
_entry.id   AF-A0A9W9YG75-F1
#
_cell.length_a   1.000
_cell.length_b   1.000
_cell.length_c   1.000
_cell.angle_alpha   90.00
_cell.angle_beta   90.00
_cell.angle_gamma   90.00
#
_symmetry.space_group_name_H-M   'P 1'
#
loop_
_entity.id
_entity.type
_entity.pdbx_description
1 polymer ?
#
loop_
_entity_poly.entity_id
_entity_poly.type
_entity_poly.pdbx_seq_one_letter_code
_entity_poly.pdbx_strand_id
1 'polypeptide(L)'
;MQEEAEMLRKQILELNSSISMCQQQLPATGVPVARQRVDQMWSMFNQYVKTRTQDNFKFWIFSVLMRQLFEEYNNMVSTSSVEEFCRTVLAWLEQHCSLPALRPAALSSLRDLSKATSILSDPSKVPEQALRATASRDPTDLAAMMGPSGASGGARNTGASGGFS
;
A
#
# COMPACT_ATOMS: atom_id res chain seq x y z
N MET A 1 10.36 19.40 47.20
CA MET A 1 11.65 18.73 46.93
C MET A 1 11.65 17.23 47.20
N GLN A 2 11.59 16.72 48.44
CA GLN A 2 11.61 15.26 48.69
C GLN A 2 10.38 14.54 48.06
N GLU A 3 9.19 15.13 48.23
CA GLU A 3 7.92 14.61 47.71
C GLU A 3 7.88 14.58 46.17
N GLU A 4 8.41 15.62 45.52
CA GLU A 4 8.55 15.68 44.07
C GLU A 4 9.53 14.63 43.55
N ALA A 5 10.63 14.40 44.27
CA ALA A 5 11.59 13.35 43.92
C ALA A 5 10.99 11.94 44.06
N GLU A 6 10.10 11.72 45.03
CA GLU A 6 9.37 10.46 45.18
C GLU A 6 8.30 10.27 44.10
N MET A 7 7.59 11.35 43.74
CA MET A 7 6.62 11.35 42.64
C MET A 7 7.30 11.00 41.31
N LEU A 8 8.42 11.64 40.99
CA LEU A 8 9.20 11.36 39.77
C LEU A 8 9.69 9.91 39.74
N ARG A 9 10.10 9.34 40.88
CA ARG A 9 10.47 7.91 40.96
C ARG A 9 9.30 6.99 40.66
N LYS A 10 8.11 7.27 41.20
CA LYS A 10 6.90 6.50 40.87
C LYS A 10 6.58 6.58 39.38
N GLN A 11 6.68 7.77 38.80
CA GLN A 11 6.42 7.98 37.38
C GLN A 11 7.41 7.23 36.48
N ILE A 12 8.69 7.18 36.86
CA ILE A 12 9.71 6.37 36.17
C ILE A 12 9.38 4.87 36.24
N LEU A 13 8.93 4.38 37.38
CA LEU A 13 8.55 2.96 37.53
C LEU A 13 7.33 2.61 36.69
N GLU A 14 6.32 3.48 36.67
CA GLU A 14 5.10 3.30 35.88
C GLU A 14 5.39 3.34 34.38
N LEU A 15 6.23 4.28 33.93
CA LEU A 15 6.67 4.36 32.54
C LEU A 15 7.51 3.13 32.14
N ASN A 16 8.43 2.67 33.00
CA ASN A 16 9.21 1.46 32.73
C ASN A 16 8.34 0.21 32.64
N SER A 17 7.31 0.10 33.48
CA SER A 17 6.33 -0.99 33.42
C SER A 17 5.54 -0.93 32.11
N SER A 18 5.09 0.26 31.71
CA SER A 18 4.38 0.47 30.44
C SER A 18 5.25 0.13 29.22
N ILE A 19 6.52 0.55 29.23
CA ILE A 19 7.50 0.21 28.18
C ILE A 19 7.71 -1.30 28.11
N SER A 20 7.88 -1.96 29.25
CA SER A 20 8.07 -3.41 29.33
C SER A 20 6.87 -4.16 28.76
N MET A 21 5.65 -3.71 29.07
CA MET A 21 4.43 -4.27 28.50
C MET A 21 4.35 -4.10 26.98
N CYS A 22 4.68 -2.91 26.46
CA CYS A 22 4.72 -2.68 25.01
C CYS A 22 5.80 -3.55 24.33
N GLN A 23 6.97 -3.71 24.95
CA GLN A 23 8.05 -4.54 24.43
C GLN A 23 7.68 -6.02 24.37
N GLN A 24 6.91 -6.54 25.34
CA GLN A 24 6.41 -7.92 25.32
C GLN A 24 5.37 -8.18 24.20
N GLN A 25 4.72 -7.13 23.71
CA GLN A 25 3.78 -7.23 22.58
C GLN A 25 4.48 -7.15 21.22
N LEU A 26 5.76 -6.78 21.19
CA LEU A 26 6.54 -6.78 19.96
C LEU A 26 6.90 -8.23 19.57
N PRO A 27 6.73 -8.61 18.29
CA PRO A 27 7.15 -9.93 17.82
C PRO A 27 8.65 -10.12 18.04
N ALA A 28 9.06 -11.36 18.40
CA ALA A 28 10.45 -11.71 18.70
C ALA A 28 11.45 -11.40 17.55
N THR A 29 10.95 -11.22 16.33
CA THR A 29 11.72 -10.90 15.11
C THR A 29 11.59 -9.44 14.64
N GLY A 30 10.90 -8.57 15.41
CA GLY A 30 10.56 -7.22 14.96
C GLY A 30 9.55 -7.22 13.80
N VAL A 31 9.18 -6.04 13.30
CA VAL A 31 8.42 -5.95 12.04
C VAL A 31 9.37 -6.34 10.90
N PRO A 32 8.97 -7.24 9.97
CA PRO A 32 9.81 -7.58 8.84
C PRO A 32 10.20 -6.31 8.05
N VAL A 33 11.50 -5.99 7.98
CA VAL A 33 12.04 -4.83 7.23
C VAL A 33 11.53 -4.83 5.78
N ALA A 34 11.33 -6.02 5.20
CA ALA A 34 10.74 -6.20 3.88
C ALA A 34 9.35 -5.55 3.76
N ARG A 35 8.49 -5.64 4.78
CA ARG A 35 7.12 -5.08 4.74
C ARG A 35 7.13 -3.55 4.73
N GLN A 36 7.98 -2.94 5.57
CA GLN A 36 8.14 -1.49 5.59
C GLN A 36 8.68 -0.95 4.26
N ARG A 37 9.62 -1.66 3.62
CA ARG A 37 10.13 -1.31 2.29
C ARG A 37 9.03 -1.35 1.23
N VAL A 38 8.24 -2.42 1.20
CA VAL A 38 7.13 -2.57 0.24
C VAL A 38 6.13 -1.42 0.39
N ASP A 39 5.74 -1.09 1.63
CA ASP A 39 4.84 0.03 1.91
C ASP A 39 5.43 1.39 1.44
N GLN A 40 6.73 1.59 1.63
CA GLN A 40 7.42 2.80 1.16
C GLN A 40 7.44 2.89 -0.37
N MET A 41 7.75 1.79 -1.06
CA MET A 41 7.78 1.73 -2.52
C MET A 41 6.40 2.02 -3.13
N TRP A 42 5.33 1.46 -2.54
CA TRP A 42 3.95 1.78 -2.92
C TRP A 42 3.60 3.26 -2.69
N SER A 43 4.06 3.85 -1.59
CA SER A 43 3.87 5.28 -1.33
C SER A 43 4.52 6.13 -2.43
N MET A 44 5.77 5.82 -2.81
CA MET A 44 6.49 6.52 -3.87
C MET A 44 5.81 6.35 -5.24
N PHE A 45 5.38 5.13 -5.57
CA PHE A 45 4.62 4.85 -6.79
C PHE A 45 3.32 5.66 -6.84
N ASN A 46 2.53 5.63 -5.77
CA ASN A 46 1.25 6.34 -5.69
C ASN A 46 1.45 7.85 -5.81
N GLN A 47 2.46 8.42 -5.15
CA GLN A 47 2.78 9.84 -5.29
C GLN A 47 3.20 10.21 -6.71
N TYR A 48 4.00 9.36 -7.37
CA TYR A 48 4.40 9.57 -8.75
C TYR A 48 3.19 9.51 -9.70
N VAL A 49 2.29 8.54 -9.52
CA VAL A 49 1.05 8.43 -10.29
C VAL A 49 0.19 9.67 -10.12
N LYS A 50 -0.01 10.15 -8.90
CA LYS A 50 -0.79 11.37 -8.63
C LYS A 50 -0.22 12.58 -9.37
N THR A 51 1.08 12.79 -9.26
CA THR A 51 1.78 13.93 -9.89
C THR A 51 1.63 13.87 -11.42
N ARG A 52 1.96 12.73 -12.03
CA ARG A 52 1.94 12.60 -13.50
C ARG A 52 0.52 12.57 -14.09
N THR A 53 -0.47 12.14 -13.32
CA THR A 53 -1.88 12.16 -13.73
C THR A 53 -2.42 13.59 -13.83
N GLN A 54 -1.95 14.51 -12.99
CA GLN A 54 -2.32 15.93 -13.08
C GLN A 54 -1.81 16.57 -14.38
N ASP A 55 -0.59 16.22 -14.80
CA ASP A 55 -0.02 16.68 -16.07
C ASP A 55 -0.71 16.02 -17.28
N ASN A 56 -0.99 14.72 -17.19
CA ASN A 56 -1.55 13.93 -18.28
C ASN A 56 -2.38 12.76 -17.76
N PHE A 57 -3.71 12.86 -17.88
CA PHE A 57 -4.62 11.82 -17.42
C PHE A 57 -4.40 10.44 -18.08
N LYS A 58 -3.81 10.38 -19.28
CA LYS A 58 -3.52 9.10 -19.95
C LYS A 58 -2.44 8.31 -19.20
N PHE A 59 -1.58 8.99 -18.45
CA PHE A 59 -0.60 8.34 -17.59
C PHE A 59 -1.28 7.48 -16.52
N TRP A 60 -2.45 7.91 -16.02
CA TRP A 60 -3.20 7.13 -15.03
C TRP A 60 -3.59 5.76 -15.57
N ILE A 61 -4.12 5.69 -16.80
CA ILE A 61 -4.45 4.42 -17.47
C ILE A 61 -3.21 3.52 -17.54
N PHE A 62 -2.07 4.08 -17.97
CA PHE A 62 -0.81 3.35 -18.00
C PHE A 62 -0.39 2.84 -16.61
N SER A 63 -0.54 3.66 -15.58
CA SER A 63 -0.18 3.28 -14.20
C SER A 63 -1.04 2.14 -13.65
N VAL A 64 -2.32 2.08 -14.01
CA VAL A 64 -3.21 0.97 -13.67
C VAL A 64 -2.72 -0.34 -14.31
N LEU A 65 -2.23 -0.29 -15.55
CA LEU A 65 -1.62 -1.47 -16.19
C LEU A 65 -0.30 -1.88 -15.53
N MET A 66 0.53 -0.90 -15.14
CA MET A 66 1.83 -1.14 -14.53
C MET A 66 1.75 -1.60 -13.08
N ARG A 67 0.62 -1.41 -12.39
CA ARG A 67 0.41 -1.79 -10.99
C ARG A 67 0.82 -3.24 -10.72
N GLN A 68 0.34 -4.19 -11.52
CA GLN A 68 0.62 -5.61 -11.31
C GLN A 68 2.12 -5.93 -11.47
N LEU A 69 2.78 -5.32 -12.45
CA LEU A 69 4.23 -5.48 -12.64
C LEU A 69 5.02 -4.91 -11.47
N PHE A 70 4.59 -3.77 -10.95
CA PHE A 70 5.20 -3.16 -9.78
C PHE A 70 5.04 -4.02 -8.52
N GLU A 71 3.88 -4.64 -8.34
CA GLU A 71 3.62 -5.58 -7.25
C GLU A 71 4.59 -6.77 -7.31
N GLU A 72 4.69 -7.44 -8.46
CA GLU A 72 5.60 -8.56 -8.67
C GLU A 72 7.07 -8.16 -8.51
N TYR A 73 7.43 -6.96 -8.95
CA TYR A 73 8.78 -6.42 -8.77
C TYR A 73 9.14 -6.29 -7.28
N ASN A 74 8.23 -5.73 -6.47
CA ASN A 74 8.47 -5.56 -5.04
C ASN A 74 8.55 -6.90 -4.29
N ASN A 75 7.86 -7.93 -4.77
CA ASN A 75 7.87 -9.26 -4.18
C ASN A 75 9.12 -10.06 -4.57
N MET A 76 9.56 -9.97 -5.82
CA MET A 76 10.61 -10.83 -6.38
C MET A 76 12.01 -10.19 -6.34
N VAL A 77 12.13 -8.86 -6.46
CA VAL A 77 13.42 -8.19 -6.61
C VAL A 77 14.07 -7.87 -5.26
N SER A 78 15.23 -8.49 -5.06
CA SER A 78 16.06 -8.32 -3.88
C SER A 78 17.00 -7.14 -4.04
N THR A 79 17.24 -6.42 -2.94
CA THR A 79 18.21 -5.31 -2.88
C THR A 79 19.33 -5.59 -1.87
N SER A 80 19.58 -6.86 -1.55
CA SER A 80 20.57 -7.28 -0.55
C SER A 80 22.01 -7.07 -1.03
N SER A 81 22.26 -7.21 -2.34
CA SER A 81 23.55 -6.91 -2.98
C SER A 81 23.32 -6.57 -4.45
N VAL A 82 24.32 -5.99 -5.12
CA VAL A 82 24.23 -5.66 -6.55
C VAL A 82 24.08 -6.92 -7.40
N GLU A 83 24.83 -7.98 -7.08
CA GLU A 83 24.75 -9.26 -7.79
C GLU A 83 23.35 -9.90 -7.65
N GLU A 84 22.82 -9.91 -6.42
CA GLU A 84 21.50 -10.46 -6.15
C GLU A 84 20.38 -9.63 -6.78
N PHE A 85 20.53 -8.30 -6.79
CA PHE A 85 19.64 -7.40 -7.49
C PHE A 85 19.61 -7.69 -8.99
N CYS A 86 20.78 -7.74 -9.64
CA CYS A 86 20.88 -8.06 -11.07
C CYS A 86 20.27 -9.42 -11.40
N ARG A 87 20.57 -10.44 -10.58
CA ARG A 87 20.02 -11.79 -10.76
C ARG A 87 18.49 -11.81 -10.65
N THR A 88 17.95 -11.21 -9.60
CA THR A 88 16.51 -11.24 -9.32
C THR A 88 15.70 -10.34 -10.24
N VAL A 89 16.22 -9.18 -10.67
CA VAL A 89 15.53 -8.31 -11.64
C VAL A 89 15.46 -8.93 -13.03
N LEU A 90 16.51 -9.62 -13.48
CA LEU A 90 16.50 -10.34 -14.75
C LEU A 90 15.50 -11.51 -14.71
N ALA A 91 15.50 -12.29 -13.62
CA ALA A 91 14.53 -13.36 -13.44
C ALA A 91 13.08 -12.83 -13.43
N TRP A 92 12.83 -11.71 -12.75
CA TRP A 92 11.52 -11.04 -12.78
C TRP A 92 11.12 -10.60 -14.19
N LEU A 93 12.04 -10.00 -14.94
CA LEU A 93 11.80 -9.55 -16.31
C LEU A 93 11.42 -10.73 -17.22
N GLU A 94 12.16 -11.83 -17.15
CA GLU A 94 11.91 -13.03 -17.95
C GLU A 94 10.54 -13.67 -17.65
N GLN A 95 10.17 -13.72 -16.36
CA GLN A 95 8.94 -14.38 -15.92
C GLN A 95 7.69 -13.50 -16.12
N HIS A 96 7.77 -12.21 -15.82
CA HIS A 96 6.60 -11.33 -15.74
C HIS A 96 6.47 -10.32 -16.89
N CYS A 97 7.57 -10.02 -17.60
CA CYS A 97 7.56 -9.04 -18.70
C CYS A 97 7.58 -9.67 -20.09
N SER A 98 7.40 -10.99 -20.19
CA SER A 98 7.23 -11.66 -21.48
C SER A 98 5.87 -11.30 -22.10
N LEU A 99 5.77 -11.20 -23.44
CA LEU A 99 4.50 -10.94 -24.12
C LEU A 99 3.37 -11.93 -23.74
N PRO A 100 3.62 -13.25 -23.59
CA PRO A 100 2.62 -14.19 -23.10
C PRO A 100 2.11 -13.88 -21.68
N ALA A 101 2.96 -13.36 -20.78
CA ALA A 101 2.56 -12.97 -19.43
C ALA A 101 1.86 -11.61 -19.40
N LEU A 102 2.35 -10.64 -20.17
CA LEU A 102 1.82 -9.27 -20.20
C LEU A 102 0.43 -9.17 -20.84
N ARG A 103 0.15 -9.94 -21.90
CA ARG A 103 -1.13 -9.84 -22.62
C ARG A 103 -2.34 -10.12 -21.70
N PRO A 104 -2.40 -11.24 -20.96
CA PRO A 104 -3.49 -11.49 -20.02
C PRO A 104 -3.60 -10.42 -18.93
N ALA A 105 -2.47 -9.98 -18.36
CA ALA A 105 -2.45 -8.97 -17.32
C ALA A 105 -3.01 -7.62 -17.82
N ALA A 106 -2.51 -7.12 -18.94
CA ALA A 106 -2.97 -5.88 -19.54
C ALA A 106 -4.46 -5.95 -19.94
N LEU A 107 -4.90 -7.05 -20.55
CA LEU A 107 -6.31 -7.24 -20.91
C LEU A 107 -7.22 -7.31 -19.69
N SER A 108 -6.79 -7.98 -18.61
CA SER A 108 -7.55 -7.99 -17.35
C SER A 108 -7.66 -6.59 -16.76
N SER A 109 -6.55 -5.86 -16.66
CA SER A 109 -6.55 -4.48 -16.15
C SER A 109 -7.40 -3.54 -17.00
N LEU A 110 -7.37 -3.66 -18.34
CA LEU A 110 -8.23 -2.87 -19.23
C LEU A 110 -9.72 -3.23 -19.06
N ARG A 111 -10.04 -4.51 -18.88
CA ARG A 111 -11.40 -4.97 -18.59
C ARG A 111 -11.90 -4.44 -17.25
N ASP A 112 -11.04 -4.39 -16.24
CA ASP A 112 -11.44 -3.90 -14.92
C ASP A 112 -11.54 -2.36 -14.94
N LEU A 113 -10.66 -1.68 -15.68
CA LEU A 113 -10.74 -0.25 -15.95
C LEU A 113 -12.05 0.11 -16.67
N SER A 114 -12.49 -0.70 -17.64
CA SER A 114 -13.72 -0.44 -18.37
C SER A 114 -14.98 -0.60 -17.52
N LYS A 115 -14.92 -1.39 -16.45
CA LYS A 115 -15.99 -1.49 -15.44
C LYS A 115 -15.94 -0.36 -14.42
N ALA A 116 -14.74 0.08 -14.04
CA ALA A 116 -14.53 1.12 -13.03
C ALA A 116 -14.71 2.56 -13.57
N THR A 117 -14.75 2.72 -14.90
CA THR A 117 -14.81 4.02 -15.56
C THR A 117 -15.92 4.06 -16.61
N SER A 118 -16.20 5.25 -17.12
CA SER A 118 -17.15 5.41 -18.22
C SER A 118 -16.49 5.32 -19.59
N ILE A 119 -15.26 4.78 -19.70
CA ILE A 119 -14.46 4.83 -20.94
C ILE A 119 -15.16 4.24 -22.18
N LEU A 120 -16.02 3.23 -22.01
CA LEU A 120 -16.76 2.62 -23.13
C LEU A 120 -18.06 3.36 -23.49
N SER A 121 -18.63 4.14 -22.57
CA SER A 121 -19.91 4.83 -22.77
C SER A 121 -19.74 6.32 -23.03
N ASP A 122 -18.82 6.97 -22.33
CA ASP A 122 -18.50 8.39 -22.42
C ASP A 122 -16.99 8.61 -22.12
N PRO A 123 -16.13 8.53 -23.14
CA PRO A 123 -14.68 8.72 -23.00
C PRO A 123 -14.29 10.10 -22.45
N SER A 124 -15.15 11.12 -22.63
CA SER A 124 -14.87 12.50 -22.21
C SER A 124 -14.82 12.66 -20.68
N LYS A 125 -15.39 11.70 -19.93
CA LYS A 125 -15.38 11.68 -18.46
C LYS A 125 -14.14 11.04 -17.85
N VAL A 126 -13.35 10.29 -18.62
CA VAL A 126 -12.16 9.59 -18.15
C VAL A 126 -11.11 10.54 -17.53
N PRO A 127 -10.85 11.74 -18.08
CA PRO A 127 -9.94 12.69 -17.44
C PRO A 127 -10.38 13.08 -16.03
N GLU A 128 -11.67 13.36 -15.81
CA GLU A 128 -12.20 13.70 -14.49
C GLU A 128 -12.12 12.49 -13.54
N GLN A 129 -12.43 11.29 -14.02
CA GLN A 129 -12.35 10.05 -13.25
C GLN A 129 -10.90 9.75 -12.81
N ALA A 130 -9.93 9.96 -13.70
CA ALA A 130 -8.51 9.82 -13.40
C ALA A 130 -8.06 10.83 -12.33
N LEU A 131 -8.47 12.09 -12.45
CA LEU A 131 -8.17 13.12 -11.45
C LEU A 131 -8.81 12.78 -10.10
N ARG A 132 -10.06 12.29 -10.08
CA ARG A 132 -10.72 11.84 -8.85
C ARG A 132 -9.98 10.68 -8.20
N ALA A 133 -9.44 9.75 -8.98
CA ALA A 133 -8.63 8.65 -8.46
C ALA A 133 -7.39 9.15 -7.72
N THR A 134 -6.79 10.28 -8.12
CA THR A 134 -5.63 10.86 -7.41
C THR A 134 -5.92 11.32 -5.97
N ALA A 135 -7.20 11.56 -5.63
CA ALA A 135 -7.61 11.94 -4.28
C ALA A 135 -7.59 10.76 -3.30
N SER A 136 -7.64 9.51 -3.79
CA SER A 136 -7.57 8.32 -2.94
C SER A 136 -6.15 8.07 -2.42
N ARG A 137 -5.99 7.19 -1.42
CA ARG A 137 -4.65 6.78 -0.95
C ARG A 137 -3.88 6.01 -2.03
N ASP A 138 -4.58 5.16 -2.79
CA ASP A 138 -4.05 4.38 -3.91
C ASP A 138 -4.84 4.71 -5.18
N PRO A 139 -4.28 5.52 -6.09
CA PRO A 139 -4.98 5.95 -7.29
C PRO A 139 -5.17 4.84 -8.32
N THR A 140 -4.49 3.71 -8.19
CA THR A 140 -4.56 2.60 -9.15
C THR A 140 -5.48 1.48 -8.69
N ASP A 141 -6.07 1.59 -7.50
CA ASP A 141 -6.98 0.58 -6.96
C ASP A 141 -8.38 0.79 -7.52
N LEU A 142 -8.63 0.13 -8.67
CA LEU A 142 -9.92 0.18 -9.34
C LEU A 142 -11.05 -0.45 -8.52
N ALA A 143 -10.76 -1.40 -7.64
CA ALA A 143 -11.77 -2.02 -6.79
C ALA A 143 -12.29 -1.01 -5.78
N ALA A 144 -11.40 -0.20 -5.18
CA ALA A 144 -11.78 0.90 -4.30
C ALA A 144 -12.63 1.96 -5.00
N MET A 145 -12.43 2.20 -6.31
CA MET A 145 -13.25 3.12 -7.10
C MET A 145 -14.67 2.61 -7.39
N MET A 146 -14.84 1.28 -7.49
CA MET A 146 -16.14 0.64 -7.70
C MET A 146 -16.92 0.39 -6.41
N GLY A 147 -16.26 0.49 -5.25
CA GLY A 147 -16.89 0.36 -3.95
C GLY A 147 -17.82 1.55 -3.61
N PRO A 148 -18.84 1.35 -2.74
CA PRO A 148 -19.70 2.43 -2.32
C PRO A 148 -18.88 3.51 -1.59
N SER A 149 -18.98 4.75 -2.08
CA SER A 149 -18.38 5.93 -1.44
C SER A 149 -19.07 6.18 -0.09
N GLY A 150 -18.62 5.53 0.99
CA GLY A 150 -19.22 5.67 2.30
C GLY A 150 -18.74 4.66 3.35
N ALA A 151 -17.44 4.63 3.66
CA ALA A 151 -16.93 4.00 4.88
C ALA A 151 -15.52 4.51 5.24
N SER A 152 -15.41 5.82 5.51
CA SER A 152 -14.28 6.35 6.27
C SER A 152 -14.84 6.97 7.55
N GLY A 153 -14.42 6.42 8.70
CA GLY A 153 -14.78 6.95 10.02
C GLY A 153 -15.66 6.03 10.87
N GLY A 154 -15.13 4.87 11.28
CA GLY A 154 -15.76 4.02 12.28
C GLY A 154 -14.72 3.48 13.25
N ALA A 155 -14.44 4.25 14.29
CA ALA A 155 -13.61 3.83 15.42
C ALA A 155 -14.12 2.49 15.96
N ARG A 156 -13.32 1.42 15.88
CA ARG A 156 -13.55 0.23 16.71
C ARG A 156 -12.84 0.45 18.04
N ASN A 157 -13.53 1.20 18.90
CA ASN A 157 -13.27 1.20 20.32
C ASN A 157 -13.74 -0.13 20.94
N THR A 158 -13.02 -0.50 21.99
CA THR A 158 -13.10 -1.68 22.85
C THR A 158 -14.49 -2.08 23.33
N GLY A 159 -14.71 -3.39 23.48
CA GLY A 159 -15.84 -3.94 24.23
C GLY A 159 -15.65 -5.44 24.51
N ALA A 160 -15.28 -5.75 25.75
CA ALA A 160 -15.10 -7.09 26.29
C ALA A 160 -16.42 -7.85 26.46
N SER A 161 -16.35 -9.19 26.43
CA SER A 161 -17.21 -10.22 27.07
C SER A 161 -16.81 -11.56 26.40
N GLY A 162 -16.21 -12.56 27.04
CA GLY A 162 -16.60 -13.27 28.27
C GLY A 162 -17.01 -14.70 27.87
N GLY A 163 -16.44 -15.72 28.50
CA GLY A 163 -16.96 -17.10 28.41
C GLY A 163 -15.92 -18.20 28.22
N PHE A 164 -15.32 -18.63 29.33
CA PHE A 164 -14.77 -19.98 29.47
C PHE A 164 -15.92 -21.00 29.54
N SER A 165 -15.76 -22.14 28.87
CA SER A 165 -16.22 -23.46 29.33
C SER A 165 -15.26 -24.50 28.75
#